data_AF-A0A0F9R589-F1
#
_entry.id   AF-A0A0F9R589-F1
#
_cell.length_a   1.000
_cell.length_b   1.000
_cell.length_c   1.000
_cell.angle_alpha   90.00
_cell.angle_beta   90.00
_cell.angle_gamma   90.00
#
_symmetry.space_group_name_H-M   'P 1'
#
loop_
_entity.id
_entity.type
_entity.pdbx_description
1 polymer ?
#
loop_
_entity_poly.entity_id
_entity_poly.type
_entity_poly.pdbx_seq_one_letter_code
_entity_poly.pdbx_strand_id
1 'polypeptide(L)'
;MKCMKCKDNFEEKDIQESHDVPKWCGGEDKDGRHWLCKKCHGIYEWKIIKFIWDAHTKISKEFIRNKIKKFSIKYFKEEDDTKTTP
;
A
#
# COMPACT_ATOMS: atom_id res chain seq x y z
N MET A 1 -3.65 -21.13 -20.96
CA MET A 1 -4.55 -20.35 -20.09
C MET A 1 -4.68 -18.92 -20.60
N LYS A 2 -5.78 -18.22 -20.28
CA LYS A 2 -6.03 -16.84 -20.75
C LYS A 2 -5.68 -15.82 -19.66
N CYS A 3 -4.87 -14.81 -20.00
CA CYS A 3 -4.55 -13.72 -19.07
C CYS A 3 -5.81 -12.89 -18.76
N MET A 4 -6.12 -12.67 -17.48
CA MET A 4 -7.32 -11.92 -17.08
C MET A 4 -7.26 -10.44 -17.47
N LYS A 5 -6.06 -9.86 -17.68
CA LYS A 5 -5.87 -8.45 -18.05
C LYS A 5 -5.84 -8.19 -19.55
N CYS A 6 -4.87 -8.76 -20.28
CA CYS A 6 -4.71 -8.51 -21.72
C CYS A 6 -5.58 -9.41 -22.61
N LYS A 7 -6.19 -10.46 -22.02
CA LYS A 7 -7.06 -11.42 -22.72
C LYS A 7 -6.37 -12.29 -23.77
N ASP A 8 -5.06 -12.23 -23.91
CA ASP A 8 -4.29 -13.16 -24.76
C ASP A 8 -4.14 -14.54 -24.12
N ASN A 9 -3.84 -15.54 -24.95
CA ASN A 9 -3.57 -16.93 -24.52
C ASN A 9 -2.07 -17.15 -24.30
N PHE A 10 -1.74 -17.84 -23.21
CA PHE A 10 -0.37 -18.19 -22.81
C PHE A 10 -0.30 -19.66 -22.39
N GLU A 11 0.90 -20.23 -22.34
CA GLU A 11 1.11 -21.51 -21.65
C GLU A 11 0.81 -21.35 -20.15
N GLU A 12 0.39 -22.42 -19.49
CA GLU A 12 0.07 -22.39 -18.05
C GLU A 12 1.26 -21.94 -17.20
N LYS A 13 2.47 -22.39 -17.55
CA LYS A 13 3.72 -22.00 -16.89
C LYS A 13 4.04 -20.50 -16.98
N ASP A 14 3.44 -19.78 -17.93
CA ASP A 14 3.65 -18.35 -18.17
C ASP A 14 2.57 -17.46 -17.52
N ILE A 15 1.59 -18.08 -16.86
CA ILE A 15 0.56 -17.41 -16.07
C ILE A 15 0.93 -17.47 -14.60
N GLN A 16 0.84 -16.33 -13.92
CA GLN A 16 1.16 -16.16 -12.52
C GLN A 16 -0.11 -15.78 -11.76
N GLU A 17 -0.25 -16.32 -10.56
CA GLU A 17 -1.23 -15.85 -9.59
C GLU A 17 -0.75 -14.53 -8.97
N SER A 18 -1.64 -13.55 -8.89
CA SER A 18 -1.40 -12.25 -8.24
C SER A 18 -2.46 -12.04 -7.19
N HIS A 19 -2.05 -11.65 -5.98
CA HIS A 19 -2.97 -11.32 -4.89
C HIS A 19 -3.31 -9.83 -4.92
N ASP A 20 -4.59 -9.49 -4.69
CA ASP A 20 -5.03 -8.09 -4.64
C ASP A 20 -4.53 -7.39 -3.36
N VAL A 21 -4.46 -8.15 -2.25
CA VAL A 21 -3.82 -7.73 -1.01
C VAL A 21 -2.66 -8.70 -0.71
N PRO A 22 -1.40 -8.23 -0.67
CA PRO A 22 -0.26 -9.09 -0.38
C PRO A 22 -0.31 -9.68 1.04
N LYS A 23 0.12 -10.94 1.20
CA LYS A 23 0.16 -11.64 2.51
C LYS A 23 0.93 -10.87 3.58
N TRP A 24 2.05 -10.27 3.22
CA TRP A 24 2.88 -9.48 4.15
C TRP A 24 2.23 -8.15 4.59
N CYS A 25 1.14 -7.74 3.93
CA CYS A 25 0.24 -6.66 4.37
C CYS A 25 -0.98 -7.17 5.16
N GLY A 26 -1.03 -8.45 5.50
CA GLY A 26 -2.17 -9.08 6.17
C GLY A 26 -3.28 -9.57 5.23
N GLY A 27 -2.99 -9.69 3.93
CA GLY A 27 -3.97 -10.19 2.96
C GLY A 27 -4.37 -11.65 3.18
N GLU A 28 -5.63 -11.95 2.90
CA GLU A 28 -6.23 -13.28 2.94
C GLU A 28 -6.61 -13.76 1.53
N ASP A 29 -6.81 -15.07 1.34
CA ASP A 29 -7.12 -15.63 0.02
C ASP A 29 -8.48 -15.16 -0.54
N LYS A 30 -9.33 -14.64 0.35
CA LYS A 30 -10.65 -14.08 0.04
C LYS A 30 -10.59 -12.63 -0.46
N ASP A 31 -9.44 -11.96 -0.31
CA ASP A 31 -9.30 -10.54 -0.68
C ASP A 31 -9.14 -10.33 -2.19
N GLY A 32 -9.08 -11.42 -2.96
CA GLY A 32 -9.08 -11.39 -4.42
C GLY A 32 -7.76 -11.87 -5.03
N ARG A 33 -7.88 -12.57 -6.17
CA ARG A 33 -6.75 -13.14 -6.91
C ARG A 33 -6.96 -13.05 -8.41
N HIS A 34 -5.86 -12.90 -9.14
CA HIS A 34 -5.86 -12.76 -10.59
C HIS A 34 -4.77 -13.62 -11.24
N TRP A 35 -5.15 -14.29 -12.33
CA TRP A 35 -4.25 -15.06 -13.17
C TRP A 35 -3.78 -14.22 -14.36
N LEU A 36 -2.52 -13.80 -14.32
CA LEU A 36 -1.95 -12.80 -15.22
C LEU A 36 -0.71 -13.35 -15.93
N CYS A 37 -0.48 -12.94 -17.18
CA CYS A 37 0.80 -13.19 -17.82
C CYS A 37 1.91 -12.39 -17.12
N LYS A 38 3.16 -12.85 -17.23
CA LYS A 38 4.33 -12.23 -16.56
C LYS A 38 4.41 -10.71 -16.67
N LYS A 39 4.15 -10.16 -17.87
CA LYS A 39 4.17 -8.70 -18.09
C LYS A 39 3.06 -7.99 -17.32
N CYS A 40 1.83 -8.50 -17.38
CA CYS A 40 0.70 -7.92 -16.68
C CYS A 40 0.83 -8.06 -15.16
N HIS A 41 1.32 -9.21 -14.69
CA HIS A 41 1.61 -9.48 -13.29
C HIS A 41 2.59 -8.45 -12.71
N GLY A 42 3.76 -8.26 -13.34
CA GLY A 42 4.75 -7.31 -12.85
C GLY A 42 4.25 -5.86 -12.79
N ILE A 43 3.44 -5.42 -13.77
CA ILE A 43 2.80 -4.09 -13.72
C ILE A 43 1.80 -4.00 -12.57
N TYR A 44 1.04 -5.06 -12.33
CA TYR A 44 0.01 -5.11 -11.29
C TYR A 44 0.63 -5.06 -9.90
N GLU A 45 1.60 -5.92 -9.61
CA GLU A 45 2.29 -5.95 -8.32
C GLU A 45 2.99 -4.64 -8.01
N TRP A 46 3.66 -4.03 -9.00
CA TRP A 46 4.33 -2.75 -8.80
C TRP A 46 3.36 -1.63 -8.40
N LYS A 47 2.14 -1.62 -8.96
CA LYS A 47 1.12 -0.65 -8.57
C LYS A 47 0.65 -0.87 -7.13
N ILE A 48 0.44 -2.13 -6.73
CA ILE A 48 0.07 -2.48 -5.35
C ILE A 48 1.14 -2.00 -4.38
N ILE A 49 2.42 -2.32 -4.65
CA ILE A 49 3.56 -1.90 -3.83
C ILE A 49 3.61 -0.37 -3.72
N LYS A 50 3.42 0.34 -4.84
CA LYS A 50 3.41 1.81 -4.85
C LYS A 50 2.30 2.38 -3.97
N PHE A 51 1.09 1.84 -4.02
CA PHE A 51 -0.02 2.30 -3.17
C PHE A 51 0.30 2.10 -1.69
N ILE A 52 0.84 0.94 -1.32
CA ILE A 52 1.24 0.64 0.06
C ILE A 52 2.34 1.61 0.52
N TRP A 53 3.34 1.86 -0.32
CA TRP A 53 4.43 2.79 -0.02
C TRP A 53 3.96 4.23 0.17
N ASP A 54 3.07 4.70 -0.71
CA ASP A 54 2.50 6.05 -0.63
C ASP A 54 1.68 6.23 0.66
N ALA A 55 0.89 5.22 1.05
CA ALA A 55 0.15 5.21 2.31
C ALA A 55 1.10 5.21 3.52
N HIS A 56 2.09 4.32 3.53
CA HIS A 56 3.07 4.22 4.60
C HIS A 56 3.87 5.53 4.78
N THR A 57 4.24 6.18 3.67
CA THR A 57 4.97 7.45 3.69
C THR A 57 4.13 8.57 4.29
N LYS A 58 2.84 8.66 3.94
CA LYS A 58 1.93 9.68 4.51
C LYS A 58 1.73 9.47 6.01
N ILE A 59 1.39 8.24 6.42
CA ILE A 59 1.18 7.89 7.83
C ILE A 59 2.44 8.17 8.64
N SER A 60 3.61 7.77 8.13
CA SER A 60 4.90 7.99 8.79
C SER A 60 5.22 9.48 8.95
N LYS A 61 4.98 10.29 7.91
CA LYS A 61 5.20 11.75 7.99
C LYS A 61 4.31 12.41 9.03
N GLU A 62 3.02 12.05 9.06
CA GLU A 62 2.08 12.59 10.03
C GLU A 62 2.43 12.16 11.46
N PHE A 63 2.75 10.88 11.65
CA PHE A 63 3.17 10.33 12.94
C PHE A 63 4.44 11.02 13.47
N ILE A 64 5.47 11.17 12.61
CA ILE A 64 6.71 11.85 12.97
C ILE A 64 6.44 13.32 13.30
N ARG A 65 5.66 14.03 12.47
CA ARG A 65 5.28 15.42 12.72
C ARG A 65 4.60 15.59 14.07
N ASN A 66 3.64 14.72 14.38
CA ASN A 66 2.91 14.76 15.66
C ASN A 66 3.83 14.46 16.85
N LYS A 67 4.77 13.52 16.73
CA LYS A 67 5.78 13.25 17.76
C LYS A 67 6.70 14.46 17.99
N ILE A 68 7.21 15.06 16.93
CA ILE A 68 8.09 16.25 17.01
C ILE A 68 7.32 17.41 17.65
N LYS A 69 6.08 17.68 17.22
CA LYS A 69 5.26 18.76 17.79
C LYS A 69 5.01 18.57 19.29
N LYS A 70 4.60 17.37 19.71
CA LYS A 70 4.40 17.05 21.13
C LYS A 70 5.68 17.22 21.95
N PHE A 71 6.83 16.81 21.40
CA PHE A 71 8.12 17.03 22.05
C PHE A 71 8.44 18.52 22.20
N SER A 72 8.27 19.29 21.13
CA SER A 72 8.54 20.74 21.12
C SER A 72 7.71 21.49 22.16
N ILE A 73 6.39 21.28 22.17
CA ILE A 73 5.46 21.89 23.14
C ILE A 73 5.91 21.58 24.58
N LYS A 74 6.22 20.31 24.86
CA LYS A 74 6.71 19.89 26.18
C LYS A 74 8.05 20.54 26.55
N TYR A 75 8.96 20.67 25.59
CA TYR A 75 10.29 21.21 25.81
C TYR A 75 10.26 22.71 26.13
N PHE A 76 9.47 23.48 25.38
CA PHE A 76 9.33 24.93 25.56
C PHE A 76 8.25 25.33 26.57
N LYS A 77 7.47 24.37 27.10
CA LYS A 77 6.32 24.61 28.01
C LYS A 77 5.25 25.51 27.37
N GLU A 78 5.05 25.38 26.06
CA GLU A 78 4.04 26.11 25.30
C GLU A 78 2.66 25.45 25.47
N GLU A 79 1.58 26.18 25.20
CA GLU A 79 0.24 25.61 25.09
C GLU A 79 0.03 25.00 23.70
N ASP A 80 -0.78 23.93 23.61
CA ASP A 80 -1.07 23.28 22.34
C ASP A 80 -2.24 23.97 21.63
N ASP A 81 -1.91 24.91 20.74
CA ASP A 81 -2.87 25.66 19.92
C ASP A 81 -3.72 24.78 18.98
N THR A 82 -3.50 23.46 18.89
CA THR A 82 -4.37 22.58 18.08
C THR A 82 -5.66 22.16 18.77
N LYS A 83 -5.88 22.56 20.03
CA LYS A 83 -7.14 22.32 20.75
C LYS A 83 -8.16 23.47 20.66
N THR A 84 -7.83 24.56 19.98
CA THR A 84 -8.67 25.77 19.86
C THR A 84 -9.24 25.92 18.44
N THR A 85 -9.87 24.88 17.91
CA THR A 85 -10.79 25.05 16.77
C THR A 85 -12.09 24.31 17.11
N PRO A 86 -13.24 25.01 17.15
CA PRO A 86 -14.53 24.45 17.58
C PRO A 86 -15.05 23.35 16.65
#